data_AF-A0A2S9XLS6-F1
#
_entry.id   AF-A0A2S9XLS6-F1
#
_cell.length_a   1.000
_cell.length_b   1.000
_cell.length_c   1.000
_cell.angle_alpha   90.00
_cell.angle_beta   90.00
_cell.angle_gamma   90.00
#
_symmetry.space_group_name_H-M   'P 1'
#
loop_
_entity.id
_entity.type
_entity.pdbx_description
1 polymer ?
#
loop_
_entity_poly.entity_id
_entity_poly.type
_entity_poly.pdbx_seq_one_letter_code
_entity_poly.pdbx_strand_id
1 'polypeptide(L)'
;MQNGTLWRVNPDTGWYAPVGLRDDWRGTVAITAASTTACAHDVCNLGESLESSCDDPCAAEVCAVDPYCCDPDGAWDSLCAYEVTSICDVSCG
;
A
#
# COMPACT_ATOMS: atom_id res chain seq x y z
N MET A 1 8.21 -12.37 -20.66
CA MET A 1 8.46 -12.95 -19.33
C MET A 1 8.35 -14.46 -19.47
N GLN A 2 9.30 -15.23 -18.95
CA GLN A 2 9.25 -16.70 -19.01
C GLN A 2 9.46 -17.23 -17.59
N ASN A 3 8.55 -18.10 -17.13
CA ASN A 3 8.58 -18.70 -15.78
C ASN A 3 8.65 -17.65 -14.63
N GLY A 4 8.00 -16.49 -14.80
CA GLY A 4 8.01 -15.41 -13.81
C GLY A 4 9.32 -14.60 -13.71
N THR A 5 10.30 -14.87 -14.57
CA THR A 5 11.55 -14.10 -14.63
C THR A 5 11.54 -13.13 -15.81
N LEU A 6 11.91 -11.89 -15.54
CA LEU A 6 12.18 -10.88 -16.55
C LEU A 6 13.63 -10.99 -17.02
N TRP A 7 13.84 -10.99 -18.34
CA TRP A 7 15.15 -11.13 -18.95
C TRP A 7 15.46 -9.89 -19.77
N ARG A 8 16.68 -9.36 -19.62
CA ARG A 8 17.23 -8.33 -20.50
C ARG A 8 18.13 -8.99 -21.53
N VAL A 9 17.95 -8.64 -22.80
CA VAL A 9 18.85 -9.04 -23.89
C VAL A 9 19.94 -7.99 -24.07
N ASN A 10 21.19 -8.44 -24.20
CA ASN A 10 22.27 -7.61 -24.70
C ASN A 10 22.28 -7.70 -26.24
N PRO A 11 21.92 -6.64 -26.98
CA PRO A 11 21.82 -6.68 -28.43
C PRO A 11 23.19 -6.83 -29.13
N ASP A 12 24.28 -6.43 -28.48
CA ASP A 12 25.62 -6.49 -29.06
C ASP A 12 26.23 -7.89 -28.99
N THR A 13 25.81 -8.68 -27.98
CA THR A 13 26.39 -10.00 -27.71
C THR A 13 25.39 -11.14 -27.80
N GLY A 14 24.09 -10.85 -27.90
CA GLY A 14 23.00 -11.83 -27.97
C GLY A 14 22.72 -12.56 -26.65
N TRP A 15 23.39 -12.17 -25.56
CA TRP A 15 23.25 -12.81 -24.26
C TRP A 15 22.01 -12.34 -23.51
N TYR A 16 21.39 -13.26 -22.78
CA TYR A 16 20.28 -12.98 -21.87
C TYR A 16 20.79 -12.96 -20.41
N ALA A 17 20.36 -11.97 -19.63
CA ALA A 17 20.64 -11.88 -18.20
C ALA A 17 19.33 -11.66 -17.42
N PRO A 18 19.15 -12.30 -16.26
CA PRO A 18 17.95 -12.13 -15.45
C PRO A 18 17.97 -10.77 -14.75
N VAL A 19 16.83 -10.09 -14.74
CA VAL A 19 16.65 -8.84 -14.00
C VAL A 19 16.07 -9.17 -12.62
N GLY A 20 16.93 -9.66 -11.72
CA GLY A 20 16.58 -10.07 -10.35
C GLY A 20 16.30 -11.58 -10.17
N LEU A 21 16.26 -12.02 -8.90
CA LEU A 21 15.85 -13.37 -8.49
C LEU A 21 14.37 -13.36 -8.11
N ARG A 22 13.68 -14.52 -8.19
CA ARG A 22 12.21 -14.64 -8.12
C ARG A 22 11.54 -14.20 -6.81
N ASP A 23 12.28 -13.72 -5.81
CA ASP A 23 11.72 -13.27 -4.52
C ASP A 23 12.41 -12.00 -3.96
N ASP A 24 13.39 -11.43 -4.70
CA ASP A 24 14.13 -10.23 -4.27
C ASP A 24 14.00 -9.14 -5.35
N TRP A 25 12.85 -8.48 -5.36
CA TRP A 25 12.56 -7.37 -6.27
C TRP A 25 13.10 -6.03 -5.76
N ARG A 26 13.94 -6.01 -4.71
CA ARG A 26 14.44 -4.77 -4.08
C ARG A 26 15.41 -3.99 -4.96
N GLY A 27 15.83 -4.54 -6.10
CA GLY A 27 16.78 -3.93 -7.04
C GLY A 27 16.26 -3.73 -8.48
N THR A 28 15.03 -4.14 -8.78
CA THR A 28 14.42 -3.88 -10.08
C THR A 28 13.45 -2.73 -9.88
N VAL A 29 13.80 -1.53 -10.35
CA VAL A 29 12.82 -0.45 -10.48
C VAL A 29 11.79 -0.95 -11.48
N ALA A 30 10.72 -1.55 -10.96
CA ALA A 30 9.51 -1.74 -11.70
C ALA A 30 9.09 -0.35 -12.15
N ILE A 31 8.99 -0.15 -13.46
CA ILE A 31 8.43 1.05 -14.11
C ILE A 31 6.91 1.12 -13.92
N THR A 32 6.40 0.57 -12.83
CA THR A 32 5.02 0.71 -12.36
C THR A 32 5.06 1.08 -10.88
N ALA A 33 4.95 2.41 -10.69
CA ALA A 33 4.71 3.16 -9.47
C ALA A 33 5.77 3.06 -8.36
N ALA A 34 5.93 4.17 -7.65
CA ALA A 34 6.47 4.16 -6.30
C ALA A 34 5.86 3.00 -5.51
N SER A 35 6.55 2.50 -4.51
CA SER A 35 5.89 1.81 -3.40
C SER A 35 4.94 2.79 -2.70
N THR A 36 3.85 3.16 -3.36
CA THR A 36 2.59 3.40 -2.70
C THR A 36 2.21 2.01 -2.22
N THR A 37 2.53 1.69 -0.96
CA THR A 37 1.78 0.66 -0.25
C THR A 37 0.32 1.04 -0.47
N ALA A 38 -0.35 0.37 -1.40
CA ALA A 38 -1.75 0.60 -1.62
C ALA A 38 -2.43 0.23 -0.31
N CYS A 39 -3.28 1.12 0.17
CA CYS A 39 -3.96 0.91 1.42
C CYS A 39 -4.78 -0.36 1.39
N ALA A 40 -4.90 -1.02 2.54
CA ALA A 40 -5.69 -2.23 2.65
C ALA A 40 -7.12 -1.99 2.13
N HIS A 41 -7.66 -0.79 2.40
CA HIS A 41 -8.93 -0.30 1.89
C HIS A 41 -9.04 1.23 2.04
N ASP A 42 -10.18 1.78 1.59
CA ASP A 42 -10.59 3.18 1.79
C ASP A 42 -10.97 3.46 3.26
N VAL A 43 -10.83 4.70 3.72
CA VAL A 43 -11.14 5.14 5.10
C VAL A 43 -12.62 4.94 5.49
N CYS A 44 -13.53 4.79 4.53
CA CYS A 44 -14.93 4.47 4.79
C CYS A 44 -15.23 2.98 4.83
N ASN A 45 -14.30 2.14 4.38
CA ASN A 45 -14.47 0.69 4.41
C ASN A 45 -13.94 0.13 5.73
N LEU A 46 -14.67 -0.82 6.28
CA LEU A 46 -14.27 -1.54 7.49
C LEU A 46 -13.29 -2.65 7.14
N GLY A 47 -12.35 -2.95 8.02
CA GLY A 47 -11.35 -3.99 7.76
C GLY A 47 -10.18 -4.00 8.73
N GLU A 48 -9.03 -4.38 8.18
CA GLU A 48 -7.75 -4.37 8.90
C GLU A 48 -7.34 -2.92 9.21
N SER A 49 -6.37 -2.73 10.11
CA SER A 49 -5.89 -1.38 10.41
C SER A 49 -5.28 -0.71 9.18
N LEU A 50 -5.49 0.61 9.07
CA LEU A 50 -4.87 1.41 8.01
C LEU A 50 -3.55 1.99 8.51
N GLU A 51 -2.55 2.03 7.63
CA GLU A 51 -1.33 2.77 7.95
C GLU A 51 -1.62 4.27 7.99
N SER A 52 -1.01 5.01 8.90
CA SER A 52 -1.11 6.48 8.93
C SER A 52 -0.67 7.18 7.63
N SER A 53 0.08 6.48 6.78
CA SER A 53 0.51 6.97 5.46
C SER A 53 -0.51 6.72 4.34
N CYS A 54 -1.66 6.14 4.66
CA CYS A 54 -2.67 5.74 3.70
C CYS A 54 -3.49 6.87 3.08
N ASP A 55 -4.02 6.60 1.87
CA ASP A 55 -4.80 7.50 1.01
C ASP A 55 -5.80 8.33 1.83
N ASP A 56 -5.59 9.64 1.76
CA ASP A 56 -6.21 10.75 2.49
C ASP A 56 -5.55 11.12 3.83
N PRO A 57 -5.18 12.41 4.05
CA PRO A 57 -4.61 12.88 5.32
C PRO A 57 -5.47 12.54 6.54
N CYS A 58 -6.76 12.25 6.33
CA CYS A 58 -7.69 11.82 7.35
C CYS A 58 -7.24 10.57 8.12
N ALA A 59 -6.63 9.57 7.46
CA ALA A 59 -6.17 8.37 8.16
C ALA A 59 -5.17 8.73 9.26
N ALA A 60 -4.21 9.62 8.99
CA ALA A 60 -3.24 10.09 9.97
C ALA A 60 -3.89 10.86 11.13
N GLU A 61 -4.91 11.68 10.86
CA GLU A 61 -5.62 12.44 11.91
C GLU A 61 -6.44 11.51 12.80
N VAL A 62 -7.11 10.51 12.22
CA VAL A 62 -7.81 9.45 12.96
C VAL A 62 -6.80 8.67 13.80
N CYS A 63 -5.67 8.21 13.25
CA CYS A 63 -4.63 7.52 14.02
C CYS A 63 -4.09 8.35 15.21
N ALA A 64 -4.09 9.68 15.09
CA ALA A 64 -3.63 10.58 16.14
C ALA A 64 -4.64 10.73 17.29
N VAL A 65 -5.93 10.53 16.98
CA VAL A 65 -7.04 10.55 17.95
C VAL A 65 -7.25 9.17 18.55
N ASP A 66 -7.35 8.15 17.71
CA ASP A 66 -7.48 6.74 18.08
C ASP A 66 -6.33 5.90 17.46
N PRO A 67 -5.27 5.62 18.24
CA PRO A 67 -4.17 4.77 17.79
C PRO A 67 -4.60 3.34 17.44
N TYR A 68 -5.72 2.85 17.98
CA TYR A 68 -6.20 1.49 17.71
C TYR A 68 -6.55 1.29 16.23
N CYS A 69 -7.10 2.31 15.56
CA CYS A 69 -7.47 2.26 14.15
C CYS A 69 -6.27 1.98 13.21
N CYS A 70 -5.05 2.22 13.70
CA CYS A 70 -3.81 2.09 12.94
C CYS A 70 -2.79 1.17 13.60
N ASP A 71 -3.18 0.51 14.70
CA ASP A 71 -2.33 -0.45 15.39
C ASP A 71 -2.26 -1.76 14.58
N PRO A 72 -1.09 -2.40 14.44
CA PRO A 72 -0.97 -3.66 13.70
C PRO A 72 -1.80 -4.81 14.29
N ASP A 73 -2.15 -4.76 15.58
CA ASP A 73 -3.07 -5.69 16.24
C ASP A 73 -4.51 -5.12 16.35
N GLY A 74 -4.74 -3.93 15.80
CA GLY A 74 -6.02 -3.24 15.75
C GLY A 74 -6.85 -3.55 14.51
N ALA A 75 -7.89 -2.75 14.31
CA ALA A 75 -8.79 -2.88 13.17
C ALA A 75 -9.41 -1.52 12.82
N TRP A 76 -9.74 -1.35 11.54
CA TRP A 76 -10.54 -0.22 11.09
C TRP A 76 -12.02 -0.56 11.20
N ASP A 77 -12.61 -0.23 12.35
CA ASP A 77 -14.01 -0.54 12.65
C ASP A 77 -14.95 0.65 12.43
N SER A 78 -16.21 0.49 12.85
CA SER A 78 -17.23 1.53 12.69
C SER A 78 -16.95 2.80 13.49
N LEU A 79 -16.17 2.72 14.58
CA LEU A 79 -15.73 3.89 15.32
C LEU A 79 -14.70 4.65 14.48
N CYS A 80 -13.70 3.95 13.92
CA CYS A 80 -12.72 4.56 13.01
C CYS A 80 -13.40 5.28 11.83
N ALA A 81 -14.39 4.63 11.18
CA ALA A 81 -15.16 5.26 10.10
C ALA A 81 -16.05 6.44 10.56
N TYR A 82 -16.53 6.42 11.80
CA TYR A 82 -17.27 7.55 12.38
C TYR A 82 -16.35 8.73 12.69
N GLU A 83 -15.15 8.45 13.18
CA GLU A 83 -14.12 9.46 13.43
C GLU A 83 -13.69 10.15 12.14
N VAL A 84 -13.54 9.42 11.04
CA VAL A 84 -13.35 10.00 9.69
C VAL A 84 -14.44 11.02 9.36
N THR A 85 -15.70 10.70 9.66
CA THR A 85 -16.84 11.60 9.39
C THR A 85 -16.79 12.85 10.29
N SER A 86 -16.38 12.69 11.55
CA SER A 86 -16.36 13.79 12.52
C SER A 86 -15.10 14.65 12.46
N ILE A 87 -13.95 14.10 12.08
CA ILE A 87 -12.64 14.78 12.06
C ILE A 87 -12.40 15.41 10.70
N CYS A 88 -12.76 14.70 9.63
CA CYS A 88 -12.39 15.06 8.27
C CYS A 88 -13.58 15.50 7.40
N ASP A 89 -14.80 15.54 7.97
CA ASP A 89 -16.04 15.89 7.25
C ASP A 89 -16.30 15.00 6.02
N VAL A 90 -15.81 13.75 6.04
CA VAL A 90 -15.99 12.77 4.95
C VAL A 90 -17.26 11.95 5.18
N SER A 91 -18.10 11.82 4.17
CA SER A 91 -19.35 11.04 4.26
C SER A 91 -19.12 9.58 3.88
N CYS A 92 -19.08 8.68 4.87
CA CYS A 92 -19.08 7.23 4.66
C CYS A 92 -20.52 6.69 4.60
N GLY A 93 -20.89 6.00 3.50
CA GLY A 93 -22.27 5.65 3.16
C GLY A 93 -22.47 4.21 2.73
#